data_AF-A0A8H4ACA7-F1
#
_entry.id   AF-A0A8H4ACA7-F1
#
_cell.length_a   1.000
_cell.length_b   1.000
_cell.length_c   1.000
_cell.angle_alpha   90.00
_cell.angle_beta   90.00
_cell.angle_gamma   90.00
#
_symmetry.space_group_name_H-M   'P 1'
#
loop_
_entity.id
_entity.type
_entity.pdbx_description
1 polymer ?
#
loop_
_entity_poly.entity_id
_entity_poly.type
_entity_poly.pdbx_seq_one_letter_code
_entity_poly.pdbx_strand_id
1 'polypeptide(L)'
;MLIGLSEKVDRFERKISNMDSRMSEGLNLSNETKFVKQTCTAIAKRLIVENIYPTEEQFKVATEEYLIENEADFYKGMDDRDWNIYYDDKLAKPVNFFINSITFTLC
;
A
#
# COMPACT_ATOMS: atom_id res chain seq x y z
N MET A 1 -5.61 8.47 -15.45
CA MET A 1 -5.52 7.66 -14.21
C MET A 1 -4.82 8.38 -13.05
N LEU A 2 -3.76 9.17 -13.28
CA LEU A 2 -3.03 9.90 -12.22
C LEU A 2 -3.86 10.91 -11.40
N ILE A 3 -4.79 11.64 -12.03
CA ILE A 3 -5.64 12.65 -11.35
C ILE A 3 -6.51 12.01 -10.26
N GLY A 4 -7.09 10.83 -10.54
CA GLY A 4 -7.94 10.12 -9.58
C GLY A 4 -7.20 9.55 -8.38
N LEU A 5 -5.88 9.34 -8.50
CA LEU A 5 -5.05 8.89 -7.37
C LEU A 5 -4.71 10.07 -6.45
N SER A 6 -4.32 11.21 -7.02
CA SER A 6 -4.04 12.45 -6.27
C SER A 6 -5.23 12.86 -5.40
N GLU A 7 -6.44 12.88 -5.97
CA GLU A 7 -7.65 13.22 -5.21
C GLU A 7 -7.94 12.25 -4.07
N LYS A 8 -7.59 10.96 -4.23
CA LYS A 8 -7.76 9.95 -3.17
C LYS A 8 -6.76 10.18 -2.04
N VAL A 9 -5.51 10.54 -2.36
CA VAL A 9 -4.47 10.91 -1.39
C VAL A 9 -4.87 12.17 -0.64
N ASP A 10 -5.28 13.24 -1.33
CA ASP A 10 -5.70 14.50 -0.70
C ASP A 10 -6.90 14.29 0.25
N ARG A 11 -7.88 13.46 -0.16
CA ARG A 11 -9.02 13.09 0.70
C ARG A 11 -8.58 12.31 1.94
N PHE A 12 -7.53 11.50 1.81
CA PHE A 12 -6.99 10.71 2.91
C PHE A 12 -6.23 11.59 3.90
N GLU A 13 -5.36 12.48 3.41
CA GLU A 13 -4.65 13.48 4.21
C GLU A 13 -5.63 14.36 4.99
N ARG A 14 -6.69 14.83 4.33
CA ARG A 14 -7.71 15.67 4.98
C ARG A 14 -8.48 14.92 6.08
N LYS A 15 -8.71 13.61 5.91
CA LYS A 15 -9.34 12.77 6.93
C LYS A 15 -8.40 12.53 8.12
N ILE A 16 -7.13 12.27 7.87
CA ILE A 16 -6.10 12.12 8.91
C ILE A 16 -5.99 13.41 9.72
N SER A 17 -5.88 14.56 9.06
CA SER A 17 -5.75 15.86 9.73
C SER A 17 -6.97 16.21 10.59
N ASN A 18 -8.18 15.84 10.17
CA ASN A 18 -9.41 15.99 10.95
C ASN A 18 -9.48 15.01 12.15
N MET A 19 -8.95 13.79 12.00
CA MET A 19 -8.82 12.87 13.13
C MET A 19 -7.84 13.41 14.17
N ASP A 20 -6.72 14.01 13.75
CA ASP A 20 -5.75 14.65 14.63
C ASP A 20 -6.33 15.83 15.43
N SER A 21 -7.16 16.67 14.80
CA SER A 21 -7.80 17.81 15.49
C SER A 21 -8.82 17.34 16.52
N ARG A 22 -9.68 16.38 16.18
CA ARG A 22 -10.71 15.83 17.08
C ARG A 22 -10.12 15.06 18.26
N MET A 23 -9.00 14.36 18.03
CA MET A 23 -8.28 13.65 19.10
C MET A 23 -7.58 14.62 20.06
N SER A 24 -7.19 15.81 19.57
CA SER A 24 -6.58 16.86 20.38
C SER A 24 -7.62 17.65 21.19
N GLU A 25 -8.86 17.79 20.70
CA GLU A 25 -9.96 18.46 21.41
C GLU A 25 -10.60 17.62 22.52
N GLY A 26 -10.57 16.28 22.40
CA GLY A 26 -11.24 15.37 23.33
C GLY A 26 -10.45 14.92 24.56
N LEU A 27 -9.13 15.16 24.62
CA LEU A 27 -8.24 14.53 25.60
C LEU A 27 -7.34 15.55 26.28
N ASN A 28 -7.88 16.23 27.29
CA ASN A 28 -7.09 16.95 28.28
C ASN A 28 -6.93 16.04 29.51
N LEU A 29 -5.78 15.38 29.65
CA LEU A 29 -5.08 15.01 30.91
C LEU A 29 -4.04 13.87 30.70
N SER A 30 -2.80 14.13 31.13
CA SER A 30 -1.73 13.18 31.48
C SER A 30 -1.11 12.28 30.39
N ASN A 31 0.02 11.62 30.76
CA ASN A 31 0.83 10.70 29.94
C ASN A 31 0.01 9.64 29.18
N GLU A 32 -1.16 9.27 29.67
CA GLU A 32 -2.08 8.34 29.01
C GLU A 32 -2.57 8.88 27.66
N THR A 33 -2.83 10.18 27.55
CA THR A 33 -3.22 10.83 26.28
C THR A 33 -2.10 10.74 25.23
N LYS A 34 -0.84 10.95 25.66
CA LYS A 34 0.32 10.83 24.77
C LYS A 34 0.53 9.39 24.32
N PHE A 35 0.38 8.43 25.24
CA PHE A 35 0.47 7.00 24.95
C PHE A 35 -0.62 6.54 23.97
N VAL A 36 -1.87 6.96 24.17
CA VAL A 36 -3.00 6.64 23.27
C VAL A 36 -2.75 7.25 21.89
N LYS A 37 -2.31 8.51 21.81
CA LYS A 37 -1.99 9.15 20.52
C LYS A 37 -0.87 8.42 19.78
N GLN A 38 0.24 8.11 20.46
CA GLN A 38 1.36 7.38 19.86
C GLN A 38 0.94 5.98 19.39
N THR A 39 0.14 5.28 20.18
CA THR A 39 -0.39 3.95 19.85
C THR A 39 -1.31 4.00 18.63
N CYS A 40 -2.26 4.94 18.60
CA CYS A 40 -3.15 5.14 17.45
C CYS A 40 -2.38 5.51 16.18
N THR A 41 -1.38 6.40 16.27
CA THR A 41 -0.53 6.73 15.12
C THR A 41 0.28 5.52 14.64
N ALA A 42 0.85 4.72 15.54
CA ALA A 42 1.61 3.52 15.17
C ALA A 42 0.72 2.46 14.51
N ILE A 43 -0.49 2.23 15.04
CA ILE A 43 -1.47 1.32 14.46
C ILE A 43 -1.94 1.83 13.10
N ALA A 44 -2.25 3.12 12.96
CA ALA A 44 -2.66 3.71 11.70
C ALA A 44 -1.55 3.59 10.64
N LYS A 45 -0.28 3.88 10.99
CA LYS A 45 0.87 3.67 10.10
C LYS A 45 1.00 2.21 9.70
N ARG A 46 0.84 1.27 10.64
CA ARG A 46 0.91 -0.16 10.37
C ARG A 46 -0.20 -0.63 9.45
N LEU A 47 -1.44 -0.19 9.67
CA LEU A 47 -2.59 -0.53 8.83
C LEU A 47 -2.51 0.11 7.44
N ILE A 48 -1.96 1.32 7.34
CA ILE A 48 -1.64 1.96 6.06
C ILE A 48 -0.57 1.15 5.35
N VAL A 49 0.48 0.72 6.08
CA VAL A 49 1.51 -0.13 5.50
C VAL A 49 0.90 -1.45 4.99
N GLU A 50 0.09 -2.11 5.81
CA GLU A 50 -0.50 -3.41 5.49
C GLU A 50 -1.64 -3.34 4.43
N ASN A 51 -2.35 -2.20 4.29
CA ASN A 51 -3.46 -2.06 3.32
C ASN A 51 -3.12 -1.23 2.07
N ILE A 52 -2.13 -0.32 2.12
CA ILE A 52 -1.65 0.41 0.93
C ILE A 52 -0.47 -0.33 0.29
N TYR A 53 0.31 -1.11 1.04
CA TYR A 53 1.35 -1.96 0.47
C TYR A 53 0.89 -3.42 0.44
N PRO A 54 0.49 -3.92 -0.75
CA PRO A 54 0.23 -5.33 -0.91
C PRO A 54 1.47 -6.14 -0.53
N THR A 55 1.23 -7.30 0.07
CA THR A 55 2.26 -8.32 0.25
C THR A 55 2.82 -8.75 -1.11
N GLU A 56 4.01 -9.36 -1.11
CA GLU A 56 4.61 -9.92 -2.33
C GLU A 56 3.67 -10.88 -3.06
N GLU A 57 2.90 -11.68 -2.31
CA GLU A 57 1.87 -12.58 -2.83
C GLU A 57 0.71 -11.81 -3.49
N GLN A 58 0.19 -10.76 -2.85
CA GLN A 58 -0.87 -9.94 -3.44
C GLN A 58 -0.40 -9.21 -4.71
N PHE A 59 0.88 -8.82 -4.79
CA PHE A 59 1.45 -8.27 -6.03
C PHE A 59 1.54 -9.30 -7.14
N LYS A 60 1.96 -10.52 -6.80
CA LYS A 60 2.04 -11.61 -7.76
C LYS A 60 0.67 -11.93 -8.34
N VAL A 61 -0.34 -12.05 -7.49
CA VAL A 61 -1.73 -12.26 -7.91
C VAL A 61 -2.22 -11.11 -8.79
N ALA A 62 -2.00 -9.84 -8.40
CA ALA A 62 -2.40 -8.70 -9.23
C ALA A 62 -1.67 -8.66 -10.59
N THR A 63 -0.42 -9.14 -10.64
CA THR A 63 0.36 -9.24 -11.89
C THR A 63 -0.18 -10.36 -12.77
N GLU A 64 -0.55 -11.51 -12.20
CA GLU A 64 -1.23 -12.60 -12.90
C GLU A 64 -2.56 -12.12 -13.49
N GLU A 65 -3.41 -11.49 -12.68
CA GLU A 65 -4.70 -10.94 -13.11
C GLU A 65 -4.52 -9.97 -14.28
N TYR A 66 -3.55 -9.04 -14.20
CA TYR A 66 -3.25 -8.12 -15.28
C TYR A 66 -2.84 -8.84 -16.57
N LEU A 67 -1.93 -9.82 -16.48
CA LEU A 67 -1.46 -10.56 -17.65
C LEU A 67 -2.56 -11.44 -18.26
N ILE A 68 -3.41 -12.05 -17.44
CA ILE A 68 -4.59 -12.79 -17.91
C ILE A 68 -5.55 -11.87 -18.65
N GLU A 69 -5.78 -10.66 -18.15
CA GLU A 69 -6.72 -9.70 -18.74
C GLU A 69 -6.18 -9.02 -20.01
N ASN A 70 -4.89 -8.70 -20.05
CA ASN A 70 -4.30 -7.81 -21.06
C ASN A 70 -3.34 -8.51 -22.01
N GLU A 71 -2.68 -9.59 -21.57
CA GLU A 71 -1.61 -10.29 -22.30
C GLU A 71 -1.86 -11.82 -22.27
N ALA A 72 -3.11 -12.22 -22.45
CA ALA A 72 -3.58 -13.58 -22.20
C ALA A 72 -2.82 -14.66 -22.99
N ASP A 73 -2.40 -14.35 -24.23
CA ASP A 73 -1.67 -15.30 -25.08
C ASP A 73 -0.24 -15.54 -24.58
N PHE A 74 0.39 -14.52 -23.99
CA PHE A 74 1.67 -14.66 -23.31
C PHE A 74 1.53 -15.53 -22.06
N TYR A 75 0.53 -15.24 -21.22
CA TYR A 75 0.34 -15.97 -19.95
C TYR A 75 -0.09 -17.43 -20.17
N LYS A 76 -0.97 -17.70 -21.14
CA LYS A 76 -1.39 -19.08 -21.50
C LYS A 76 -0.24 -19.98 -21.94
N GLY A 77 0.87 -19.40 -22.40
CA GLY A 77 2.07 -20.14 -22.78
C GLY A 77 2.92 -20.62 -21.61
N MET A 78 2.60 -20.21 -20.38
CA MET A 78 3.34 -20.57 -19.17
C MET A 78 2.54 -21.55 -18.31
N ASP A 79 3.26 -22.50 -17.70
CA ASP A 79 2.73 -23.25 -16.57
C ASP A 79 3.07 -22.53 -15.24
N ASP A 80 2.52 -23.02 -14.13
CA ASP A 80 2.74 -22.40 -12.80
C ASP A 80 4.23 -22.30 -12.45
N ARG A 81 5.05 -23.27 -12.87
CA ARG A 81 6.49 -23.27 -12.56
C ARG A 81 7.20 -22.19 -13.38
N ASP A 82 6.93 -22.13 -14.68
CA ASP A 82 7.53 -21.16 -15.59
C ASP A 82 7.11 -19.74 -15.20
N TRP A 83 5.86 -19.56 -14.81
CA TRP A 83 5.36 -18.30 -14.27
C TRP A 83 6.10 -17.89 -12.99
N ASN A 84 6.24 -18.80 -12.02
CA ASN A 84 6.94 -18.52 -10.77
C ASN A 84 8.39 -18.07 -11.03
N ILE A 85 9.11 -18.78 -11.90
CA ILE A 85 10.50 -18.45 -12.27
C ILE A 85 10.55 -17.09 -12.97
N TYR A 86 9.63 -16.85 -13.91
CA TYR A 86 9.58 -15.60 -14.65
C TYR A 86 9.28 -14.40 -13.75
N TYR A 87 8.31 -14.51 -12.85
CA TYR A 87 7.97 -13.48 -11.90
C TYR A 87 9.17 -13.13 -11.00
N ASP A 88 9.80 -14.14 -10.40
CA ASP A 88 10.92 -13.92 -9.47
C ASP A 88 12.15 -13.30 -10.17
N ASP A 89 12.46 -13.75 -11.39
CA ASP A 89 13.63 -13.29 -12.13
C ASP A 89 13.42 -11.93 -12.80
N LYS A 90 12.23 -11.69 -13.39
CA LYS A 90 11.98 -10.55 -14.27
C LYS A 90 11.14 -9.45 -13.65
N LEU A 91 10.19 -9.78 -12.78
CA LEU A 91 9.16 -8.83 -12.34
C LEU A 91 9.31 -8.44 -10.87
N ALA A 92 9.70 -9.35 -9.98
CA ALA A 92 9.77 -9.12 -8.54
C ALA A 92 10.68 -7.95 -8.18
N LYS A 93 11.89 -7.88 -8.75
CA LYS A 93 12.85 -6.79 -8.47
C LYS A 93 12.36 -5.42 -8.97
N PRO A 94 11.96 -5.24 -10.25
CA PRO A 94 11.40 -3.97 -10.72
C PRO A 94 10.15 -3.54 -9.95
N VAL A 95 9.22 -4.47 -9.72
CA VAL A 95 7.97 -4.18 -9.00
C VAL A 95 8.27 -3.72 -7.58
N ASN A 96 9.14 -4.43 -6.86
CA ASN A 96 9.55 -4.04 -5.51
C ASN A 96 10.29 -2.68 -5.50
N PHE A 97 11.10 -2.38 -6.52
CA PHE A 97 11.73 -1.08 -6.66
C PHE A 97 10.70 0.06 -6.81
N PHE A 98 9.69 -0.12 -7.68
CA PHE A 98 8.63 0.89 -7.86
C PHE A 98 7.82 1.10 -6.58
N ILE A 99 7.48 0.02 -5.87
CA ILE A 99 6.76 0.10 -4.60
C ILE A 99 7.57 0.87 -3.56
N ASN A 100 8.86 0.54 -3.40
CA ASN A 100 9.73 1.23 -2.45
C ASN A 100 9.93 2.71 -2.81
N SER A 101 9.97 3.05 -4.10
CA SER A 101 10.03 4.45 -4.57
C SER A 101 8.78 5.24 -4.20
N ILE A 102 7.59 4.63 -4.29
CA ILE A 102 6.33 5.26 -3.87
C ILE A 102 6.26 5.36 -2.34
N THR A 103 6.73 4.32 -1.65
CA THR A 103 6.79 4.24 -0.18
C THR A 103 7.62 5.38 0.43
N PHE A 104 8.79 5.67 -0.15
CA PHE A 104 9.64 6.78 0.28
C PHE A 104 8.99 8.16 0.06
N THR A 105 8.06 8.28 -0.89
CA THR A 105 7.38 9.54 -1.19
C THR A 105 6.24 9.84 -0.21
N LEU A 106 5.67 8.81 0.44
CA LEU A 106 4.53 8.91 1.35
C LEU A 106 4.93 8.98 2.84
N CYS A 107 6.22 8.87 3.17
CA CYS A 107 6.77 8.96 4.53
C CYS A 107 7.56 10.25 4.73
#